data_AF-H1BAX3-F1
#
_entry.id   AF-H1BAX3-F1
#
_cell.length_a   1.000
_cell.length_b   1.000
_cell.length_c   1.000
_cell.angle_alpha   90.00
_cell.angle_beta   90.00
_cell.angle_gamma   90.00
#
_symmetry.space_group_name_H-M   'P 1'
#
loop_
_entity.id
_entity.type
_entity.pdbx_description
1 polymer ?
#
loop_
_entity_poly.entity_id
_entity_poly.type
_entity_poly.pdbx_seq_one_letter_code
_entity_poly.pdbx_strand_id
1 'polypeptide(L)'
;MLASFFDITKDAKAIFKDTEIMQTEYSTVMNTYPTIFLSFADAKGDKNNIVMQMKLQLLKEYKKNKQVLENIDIFEKPAYDVILRGMSDIQNGSLKDVVNAISFLMTKCHQYYGKRVMLFIDE
;
A
#
# COMPACT_ATOMS: atom_id res chain seq x y z
N MET A 1 -14.02 1.19 -1.12
CA MET A 1 -14.70 1.30 -2.43
C MET A 1 -13.79 1.98 -3.45
N LEU A 2 -13.31 3.20 -3.20
CA LEU A 2 -12.44 3.92 -4.15
C LEU A 2 -11.10 3.21 -4.45
N ALA A 3 -10.41 2.70 -3.43
CA ALA A 3 -9.18 1.91 -3.65
C ALA A 3 -9.43 0.70 -4.57
N SER A 4 -10.55 0.00 -4.40
CA SER A 4 -10.94 -1.14 -5.24
C SER A 4 -11.25 -0.75 -6.68
N PHE A 5 -11.71 0.48 -6.93
CA PHE A 5 -11.93 0.99 -8.28
C PHE A 5 -10.63 1.12 -9.05
N PHE A 6 -9.54 1.54 -8.40
CA PHE A 6 -8.25 1.76 -9.07
C PHE A 6 -7.34 0.52 -9.08
N ASP A 7 -7.43 -0.33 -8.05
CA ASP A 7 -6.50 -1.43 -7.79
C ASP A 7 -6.41 -2.42 -8.97
N ILE A 8 -5.26 -2.45 -9.63
CA ILE A 8 -4.96 -3.31 -10.78
C ILE A 8 -5.01 -4.81 -10.46
N THR A 9 -4.96 -5.19 -9.18
CA THR A 9 -5.04 -6.58 -8.74
C THR A 9 -6.47 -7.06 -8.50
N LYS A 10 -7.46 -6.18 -8.68
CA LYS A 10 -8.88 -6.48 -8.44
C LYS A 10 -9.65 -6.56 -9.76
N ASP A 11 -10.75 -7.31 -9.72
CA ASP A 11 -11.83 -7.20 -10.70
C ASP A 11 -13.02 -6.57 -9.99
N ALA A 12 -13.17 -5.25 -10.16
CA ALA A 12 -14.20 -4.46 -9.50
C ALA A 12 -15.44 -4.23 -10.38
N LYS A 13 -15.48 -4.76 -11.62
CA LYS A 13 -16.56 -4.48 -12.57
C LYS A 13 -17.94 -4.79 -12.00
N ALA A 14 -18.07 -5.94 -11.32
CA ALA A 14 -19.33 -6.35 -10.71
C ALA A 14 -19.82 -5.40 -9.60
N ILE A 15 -18.90 -4.72 -8.90
CA ILE A 15 -19.22 -3.78 -7.82
C ILE A 15 -19.71 -2.44 -8.40
N PHE A 16 -19.21 -2.05 -9.57
CA PHE A 16 -19.45 -0.73 -10.16
C PHE A 16 -20.39 -0.73 -11.38
N LYS A 17 -20.79 -1.88 -11.91
CA LYS A 17 -21.54 -2.01 -13.19
C LYS A 17 -22.71 -1.03 -13.40
N ASP A 18 -23.46 -0.72 -12.36
CA ASP A 18 -24.69 0.07 -12.41
C ASP A 18 -24.51 1.47 -11.79
N THR A 19 -23.26 1.91 -11.61
CA THR A 19 -22.93 3.22 -11.02
C THR A 19 -22.74 4.30 -12.08
N GLU A 20 -23.03 5.56 -11.76
CA GLU A 20 -22.87 6.70 -12.67
C GLU A 20 -21.44 6.85 -13.22
N ILE A 21 -20.41 6.49 -12.44
CA ILE A 21 -19.02 6.56 -12.90
C ILE A 21 -18.75 5.66 -14.12
N MET A 22 -19.52 4.58 -14.28
CA MET A 22 -19.40 3.70 -15.46
C MET A 22 -19.93 4.31 -16.74
N GLN A 23 -20.74 5.37 -16.65
CA GLN A 23 -21.25 6.13 -17.79
C GLN A 23 -20.31 7.30 -18.19
N THR A 24 -19.18 7.44 -17.50
CA THR A 24 -18.20 8.51 -17.74
C THR A 24 -16.92 7.97 -18.38
N GLU A 25 -16.07 8.89 -18.86
CA GLU A 25 -14.72 8.58 -19.34
C GLU A 25 -13.84 7.91 -18.27
N TYR A 26 -14.14 8.11 -16.98
CA TYR A 26 -13.38 7.53 -15.87
C TYR A 26 -13.59 6.03 -15.71
N SER A 27 -14.57 5.41 -16.37
CA SER A 27 -14.68 3.95 -16.42
C SER A 27 -13.41 3.28 -16.98
N THR A 28 -12.69 3.96 -17.86
CA THR A 28 -11.46 3.47 -18.50
C THR A 28 -10.28 3.32 -17.54
N VAL A 29 -10.29 4.03 -16.40
CA VAL A 29 -9.21 3.94 -15.40
C VAL A 29 -9.47 2.87 -14.34
N MET A 30 -10.62 2.19 -14.37
CA MET A 30 -10.93 1.10 -13.45
C MET A 30 -9.90 -0.03 -13.52
N ASN A 31 -9.41 -0.46 -12.36
CA ASN A 31 -8.44 -1.53 -12.18
C ASN A 31 -7.20 -1.36 -13.06
N THR A 32 -6.77 -0.11 -13.30
CA THR A 32 -5.58 0.18 -14.13
C THR A 32 -4.36 0.61 -13.33
N TYR A 33 -4.49 0.96 -12.04
CA TYR A 33 -3.41 1.53 -11.24
C TYR A 33 -2.96 0.59 -10.10
N PRO A 34 -1.66 0.42 -9.88
CA PRO A 34 -1.14 -0.14 -8.65
C PRO A 34 -1.67 0.68 -7.48
N THR A 35 -2.29 0.01 -6.50
CA THR A 35 -2.97 0.69 -5.41
C THR A 35 -2.55 0.10 -4.07
N ILE A 36 -2.06 0.96 -3.18
CA ILE A 36 -1.75 0.65 -1.78
C ILE A 36 -2.85 1.30 -0.93
N PHE A 37 -3.49 0.51 -0.08
CA PHE A 37 -4.54 0.98 0.82
C PHE A 37 -4.12 0.75 2.26
N LEU A 38 -4.04 1.82 3.04
CA LEU A 38 -3.72 1.78 4.46
C LEU A 38 -4.93 2.29 5.25
N SER A 39 -5.47 1.43 6.11
CA SER A 39 -6.56 1.79 7.01
C SER A 39 -6.04 1.92 8.44
N PHE A 40 -6.13 3.13 8.98
CA PHE A 40 -5.74 3.52 10.33
C PHE A 40 -6.94 3.62 11.28
N ALA A 41 -8.09 3.03 10.93
CA ALA A 41 -9.29 3.00 11.76
C ALA A 41 -9.07 2.45 13.18
N ASP A 42 -8.07 1.57 13.35
CA ASP A 42 -7.66 0.98 14.62
C ASP A 42 -6.52 1.77 15.32
N ALA A 43 -5.90 2.73 14.63
CA ALA A 43 -4.79 3.54 15.13
C ALA A 43 -5.30 4.64 16.07
N LYS A 44 -5.65 4.25 17.30
CA LYS A 44 -6.23 5.12 18.33
C LYS A 44 -5.41 5.08 19.62
N GLY A 45 -5.63 6.02 20.52
CA GLY A 45 -4.95 6.04 21.82
C GLY A 45 -3.56 6.68 21.75
N ASP A 46 -2.57 6.10 22.43
CA ASP A 46 -1.24 6.71 22.53
C ASP A 46 -0.41 6.52 21.24
N LYS A 47 0.64 7.34 21.13
CA LYS A 47 1.55 7.36 19.98
C LYS A 47 2.12 5.98 19.64
N ASN A 48 2.49 5.17 20.64
CA ASN A 48 3.11 3.88 20.37
C ASN A 48 2.07 2.91 19.79
N ASN A 49 0.84 2.90 20.33
CA ASN A 49 -0.23 2.11 19.74
C ASN A 49 -0.55 2.56 18.31
N ILE A 50 -0.65 3.87 18.06
CA ILE A 50 -0.87 4.42 16.71
C ILE A 50 0.20 3.93 15.73
N VAL A 51 1.48 4.08 16.08
CA VAL A 51 2.60 3.65 15.22
C VAL A 51 2.61 2.14 15.03
N MET A 52 2.34 1.36 16.08
CA MET A 52 2.20 -0.09 15.99
C MET A 52 1.13 -0.48 14.98
N GLN A 53 -0.06 0.14 15.03
CA GLN A 53 -1.14 -0.15 14.08
C GLN A 53 -0.76 0.21 12.64
N MET A 54 -0.09 1.35 12.43
CA MET A 54 0.44 1.73 11.11
C MET A 54 1.42 0.67 10.56
N LYS A 55 2.35 0.18 11.39
CA LYS A 55 3.30 -0.87 11.00
C LYS A 55 2.59 -2.18 10.66
N LEU A 56 1.58 -2.57 11.43
CA LEU A 56 0.78 -3.77 11.15
C LEU A 56 0.04 -3.67 9.81
N GLN A 57 -0.49 -2.50 9.46
CA GLN A 57 -1.15 -2.27 8.18
C GLN A 57 -0.15 -2.32 7.02
N LEU A 58 1.04 -1.75 7.19
CA LEU A 58 2.11 -1.85 6.20
C LEU A 58 2.54 -3.30 5.97
N LEU A 59 2.72 -4.08 7.03
CA LEU A 59 3.07 -5.50 6.90
C LEU A 59 2.00 -6.28 6.10
N LYS A 60 0.71 -5.96 6.25
CA LYS A 60 -0.37 -6.54 5.43
C LYS A 60 -0.20 -6.15 3.95
N GLU A 61 0.06 -4.89 3.64
CA GLU A 61 0.27 -4.43 2.26
C GLU A 61 1.54 -5.00 1.64
N TYR A 62 2.63 -5.16 2.39
CA TYR A 62 3.84 -5.84 1.93
C TYR A 62 3.55 -7.31 1.58
N LYS A 63 2.79 -8.01 2.43
CA LYS A 63 2.37 -9.39 2.17
C LYS A 63 1.48 -9.49 0.93
N LYS A 64 0.53 -8.56 0.76
CA LYS A 64 -0.35 -8.47 -0.41
C LYS A 64 0.46 -8.28 -1.69
N ASN A 65 1.48 -7.43 -1.65
CA ASN A 65 2.32 -7.07 -2.79
C ASN A 65 3.60 -7.91 -2.91
N LYS A 66 3.64 -9.14 -2.34
CA LYS A 66 4.86 -9.98 -2.32
C LYS A 66 5.52 -10.15 -3.69
N GLN A 67 4.73 -10.24 -4.76
CA GLN A 67 5.20 -10.42 -6.14
C GLN A 67 6.04 -9.25 -6.64
N VAL A 68 5.75 -8.05 -6.15
CA VAL A 68 6.49 -6.82 -6.46
C VAL A 68 7.87 -6.82 -5.77
N LEU A 69 8.03 -7.65 -4.72
CA LEU A 69 9.23 -7.76 -3.90
C LEU A 69 10.10 -8.98 -4.27
N GLU A 70 9.72 -9.76 -5.29
CA GLU A 70 10.46 -10.98 -5.68
C GLU A 70 11.84 -10.67 -6.30
N ASN A 71 11.99 -9.49 -6.92
CA ASN A 71 13.22 -9.06 -7.61
C ASN A 71 13.86 -7.84 -6.95
N ILE A 72 14.23 -7.95 -5.67
CA ILE A 72 15.01 -6.93 -4.97
C ILE A 72 16.48 -7.08 -5.35
N ASP A 73 17.09 -6.03 -5.91
CA ASP A 73 18.48 -6.09 -6.32
C ASP A 73 19.45 -6.01 -5.12
N ILE A 74 20.72 -6.30 -5.37
CA ILE A 74 21.76 -6.37 -4.33
C ILE A 74 22.02 -5.02 -3.64
N PHE A 75 21.78 -3.90 -4.31
CA PHE A 75 21.95 -2.55 -3.78
C PHE A 75 20.73 -2.10 -2.97
N GLU A 76 19.55 -2.61 -3.29
CA GLU A 76 18.30 -2.35 -2.57
C GLU A 76 18.13 -3.24 -1.34
N LYS A 77 18.70 -4.45 -1.37
CA LYS A 77 18.58 -5.44 -0.30
C LYS A 77 18.96 -4.91 1.09
N PRO A 78 20.07 -4.18 1.29
CA PRO A 78 20.39 -3.59 2.59
C PRO A 78 19.30 -2.65 3.12
N ALA A 79 18.73 -1.81 2.25
CA ALA A 79 17.65 -0.91 2.62
C ALA A 79 16.36 -1.68 2.96
N TYR A 80 16.04 -2.71 2.16
CA TYR A 80 14.90 -3.59 2.42
C TYR A 80 15.01 -4.30 3.77
N ASP A 81 16.18 -4.85 4.10
CA ASP A 81 16.41 -5.53 5.37
C ASP A 81 16.31 -4.58 6.58
N VAL A 82 16.70 -3.31 6.43
CA VAL A 82 16.49 -2.27 7.46
C VAL A 82 15.00 -1.96 7.61
N ILE A 83 14.27 -1.83 6.51
CA ILE A 83 12.82 -1.56 6.50
C ILE A 83 12.05 -2.69 7.18
N LEU A 84 12.34 -3.95 6.83
CA LEU A 84 11.68 -5.10 7.45
C LEU A 84 11.95 -5.18 8.95
N ARG A 85 13.19 -4.90 9.38
CA ARG A 85 13.54 -4.85 10.81
C ARG A 85 12.78 -3.74 11.53
N GLY A 86 12.75 -2.53 10.96
CA GLY A 86 12.02 -1.40 11.52
C GLY A 86 10.52 -1.67 11.62
N MET A 87 9.89 -2.23 10.59
CA MET A 87 8.47 -2.61 10.65
C MET A 87 8.19 -3.75 11.63
N SER A 88 9.11 -4.70 11.80
CA SER A 88 8.96 -5.84 12.73
C SER A 88 9.13 -5.43 14.19
N ASP A 89 9.89 -4.38 14.47
CA ASP A 89 9.99 -3.76 15.78
C ASP A 89 8.76 -2.86 16.04
N ILE A 90 7.63 -3.50 16.29
CA ILE A 90 6.33 -2.85 16.43
C ILE A 90 6.23 -1.93 17.67
N GLN A 91 7.15 -2.05 18.63
CA GLN A 91 7.09 -1.33 19.92
C GLN A 91 7.94 -0.05 19.96
N ASN A 92 8.86 0.16 19.00
CA ASN A 92 9.79 1.29 19.06
C ASN A 92 9.18 2.69 18.82
N GLY A 93 7.90 2.78 18.43
CA GLY A 93 7.21 4.05 18.20
C GLY A 93 7.79 4.92 17.08
N SER A 94 8.62 4.36 16.19
CA SER A 94 9.29 5.07 15.09
C SER A 94 8.37 5.29 13.89
N LEU A 95 7.93 6.53 13.67
CA LEU A 95 7.26 6.95 12.44
C LEU A 95 8.19 6.93 11.23
N LYS A 96 9.51 7.04 11.44
CA LYS A 96 10.48 6.96 10.34
C LYS A 96 10.42 5.61 9.64
N ASP A 97 10.17 4.54 10.40
CA ASP A 97 10.03 3.19 9.85
C ASP A 97 8.80 3.10 8.93
N VAL A 98 7.68 3.73 9.34
CA VAL A 98 6.44 3.81 8.56
C VAL A 98 6.66 4.55 7.25
N VAL A 99 7.28 5.73 7.30
CA VAL A 99 7.56 6.56 6.12
C VAL A 99 8.47 5.83 5.14
N ASN A 100 9.55 5.22 5.63
CA ASN A 100 10.50 4.49 4.79
C ASN A 100 9.83 3.27 4.11
N ALA A 101 8.97 2.57 4.85
CA ALA A 101 8.22 1.43 4.32
C ALA A 101 7.23 1.83 3.22
N ILE A 102 6.44 2.90 3.44
CA ILE A 102 5.53 3.42 2.40
C ILE A 102 6.31 3.78 1.15
N SER A 103 7.39 4.56 1.30
CA SER A 103 8.19 5.02 0.18
C SER A 103 8.79 3.85 -0.61
N PHE A 104 9.33 2.84 0.09
CA PHE A 104 9.92 1.69 -0.58
C PHE A 104 8.87 0.86 -1.33
N LEU A 105 7.74 0.55 -0.70
CA LEU A 105 6.67 -0.22 -1.35
C LEU A 105 6.12 0.52 -2.57
N MET A 106 5.91 1.84 -2.49
CA MET A 106 5.50 2.65 -3.63
C MET A 106 6.52 2.59 -4.77
N THR A 107 7.82 2.72 -4.48
CA THR A 107 8.89 2.59 -5.49
C THR A 107 8.85 1.22 -6.15
N LYS A 108 8.68 0.16 -5.38
CA LYS A 108 8.60 -1.21 -5.90
C LYS A 108 7.39 -1.41 -6.79
N CYS A 109 6.22 -0.96 -6.36
CA CYS A 109 5.00 -1.02 -7.17
C CYS A 109 5.18 -0.21 -8.48
N HIS A 110 5.80 0.97 -8.41
CA HIS A 110 6.07 1.76 -9.60
C HIS A 110 6.98 1.03 -10.60
N GLN A 111 8.10 0.47 -10.12
CA GLN A 111 9.06 -0.27 -10.93
C GLN A 111 8.43 -1.50 -11.59
N TYR A 112 7.66 -2.28 -10.82
CA TYR A 112 7.04 -3.52 -11.31
C TYR A 112 5.96 -3.28 -12.36
N TYR A 113 5.08 -2.30 -12.13
CA TYR A 113 3.92 -2.07 -13.00
C TYR A 113 4.17 -1.02 -14.10
N GLY A 114 5.24 -0.23 -14.01
CA GLY A 114 5.52 0.88 -14.93
C GLY A 114 4.48 2.00 -14.88
N LYS A 115 3.75 2.14 -13.76
CA LYS A 115 2.63 3.07 -13.58
C LYS A 115 2.76 3.87 -12.29
N ARG A 116 2.12 5.04 -12.23
CA ARG A 116 1.97 5.79 -10.98
C ARG A 116 1.21 4.94 -9.96
N VAL A 117 1.63 5.00 -8.69
CA VAL A 117 1.00 4.24 -7.61
C VAL A 117 0.00 5.14 -6.88
N MET A 118 -1.22 4.64 -6.70
CA MET A 118 -2.23 5.31 -5.89
C MET A 118 -2.09 4.87 -4.43
N LEU A 119 -1.80 5.83 -3.54
CA LEU A 119 -1.80 5.60 -2.10
C LEU A 119 -3.09 6.19 -1.51
N PHE A 120 -3.89 5.34 -0.89
CA PHE A 120 -5.07 5.75 -0.14
C PHE A 120 -4.82 5.50 1.34
N ILE A 121 -4.99 6.54 2.15
CA ILE A 121 -4.93 6.48 3.61
C ILE A 121 -6.32 6.83 4.11
N ASP A 122 -6.87 5.93 4.91
CA ASP A 122 -8.17 6.06 5.57
C ASP A 122 -7.95 6.02 7.08
N GLU A 123 -8.62 6.87 7.84
CA GLU A 123 -8.50 6.98 9.31
C GLU A 123 -9.88 6.88 9.97
#